data_AF-A0A9C8H8B5-F1
#
_entry.id   AF-A0A9C8H8B5-F1
#
_cell.length_a   1.000
_cell.length_b   1.000
_cell.length_c   1.000
_cell.angle_alpha   90.00
_cell.angle_beta   90.00
_cell.angle_gamma   90.00
#
_symmetry.space_group_name_H-M   'P 1'
#
loop_
_entity.id
_entity.type
_entity.pdbx_description
1 polymer ?
#
loop_
_entity_poly.entity_id
_entity_poly.type
_entity_poly.pdbx_seq_one_letter_code
_entity_poly.pdbx_strand_id
1 'polypeptide(L)'
;MTDRPAGRRPLPTEHAIDATAERAMMLDLVLLQMQARGHDPARADAIGQLGFMQWLGALPGGCDYVAAARAALERVGAPGSPVLASFRNLLAASLAMPPRPLDLGLPVPRRRGGARARRQPS
;
A
#
# COMPACT_ATOMS: atom_id res chain seq x y z
N MET A 1 27.98 27.84 -43.46
CA MET A 1 27.51 26.51 -43.86
C MET A 1 28.04 25.50 -42.85
N THR A 2 27.26 25.22 -41.80
CA THR A 2 27.21 23.91 -41.14
C THR A 2 25.98 23.87 -40.25
N ASP A 3 25.26 22.77 -40.44
CA ASP A 3 23.93 22.43 -40.03
C ASP A 3 23.88 21.95 -38.57
N ARG A 4 22.67 21.87 -38.00
CA ARG A 4 22.38 21.46 -36.62
C ARG A 4 22.54 19.93 -36.47
N PRO A 5 22.49 19.37 -35.24
CA PRO A 5 21.17 18.86 -34.86
C PRO A 5 20.79 19.19 -33.42
N ALA A 6 19.54 19.60 -33.26
CA ALA A 6 18.90 19.79 -31.98
C ALA A 6 18.85 18.44 -31.25
N GLY A 7 19.42 18.39 -30.05
CA GLY A 7 19.21 17.29 -29.13
C GLY A 7 17.73 17.09 -28.90
N ARG A 8 17.21 15.93 -29.28
CA ARG A 8 15.85 15.50 -28.94
C ARG A 8 15.73 15.51 -27.42
N ARG A 9 14.87 16.38 -26.87
CA ARG A 9 14.30 16.16 -25.54
C ARG A 9 13.46 14.87 -25.61
N PRO A 10 13.65 13.91 -24.70
CA PRO A 10 12.72 12.78 -24.61
C PRO A 10 11.34 13.33 -24.22
N LEU A 11 10.31 12.84 -24.91
CA LEU A 11 8.91 13.18 -24.66
C LEU A 11 8.44 12.52 -23.34
N PRO A 12 7.49 13.12 -22.61
CA PRO A 12 7.09 12.69 -21.26
C PRO A 12 6.33 11.34 -21.17
N THR A 13 6.31 10.55 -22.24
CA THR A 13 5.47 9.35 -22.33
C THR A 13 6.11 8.10 -21.71
N GLU A 14 7.44 7.98 -21.70
CA GLU A 14 8.13 6.74 -21.25
C GLU A 14 8.12 6.58 -19.71
N HIS A 15 8.25 7.66 -18.95
CA HIS A 15 8.18 7.60 -17.48
C HIS A 15 6.77 7.29 -16.93
N ALA A 16 5.71 7.61 -17.69
CA ALA A 16 4.34 7.35 -17.25
C ALA A 16 4.00 5.86 -17.25
N ILE A 17 4.59 5.08 -18.16
CA ILE A 17 4.35 3.65 -18.31
C ILE A 17 5.08 2.86 -17.21
N ASP A 18 6.33 3.24 -16.95
CA ASP A 18 7.18 2.65 -15.90
C ASP A 18 6.54 2.83 -14.52
N ALA A 19 6.08 4.05 -14.21
CA ALA A 19 5.36 4.35 -12.97
C ALA A 19 4.00 3.62 -12.84
N THR A 20 3.38 3.17 -13.94
CA THR A 20 2.10 2.44 -13.90
C THR A 20 2.31 0.95 -13.63
N ALA A 21 3.36 0.35 -14.21
CA ALA A 21 3.75 -1.02 -13.90
C ALA A 21 4.29 -1.15 -12.47
N GLU A 22 5.10 -0.18 -12.02
CA GLU A 22 5.58 -0.12 -10.63
C GLU A 22 4.42 0.00 -9.62
N ARG A 23 3.36 0.76 -9.94
CA ARG A 23 2.13 0.87 -9.11
C ARG A 23 1.44 -0.48 -8.92
N ALA A 24 1.24 -1.23 -10.02
CA ALA A 24 0.63 -2.55 -9.97
C ALA A 24 1.50 -3.50 -9.14
N MET A 25 2.82 -3.49 -9.38
CA MET A 25 3.77 -4.27 -8.59
C MET A 25 3.75 -3.93 -7.11
N MET A 26 3.64 -2.65 -6.72
CA MET A 26 3.63 -2.30 -5.30
C MET A 26 2.35 -2.75 -4.60
N LEU A 27 1.18 -2.56 -5.23
CA LEU A 27 -0.08 -3.10 -4.68
C LEU A 27 0.00 -4.62 -4.56
N ASP A 28 0.49 -5.32 -5.59
CA ASP A 28 0.64 -6.77 -5.58
C ASP A 28 1.58 -7.25 -4.47
N LEU A 29 2.71 -6.54 -4.25
CA LEU A 29 3.64 -6.83 -3.17
C LEU A 29 3.01 -6.64 -1.78
N VAL A 30 2.24 -5.56 -1.59
CA VAL A 30 1.52 -5.31 -0.33
C VAL A 30 0.49 -6.43 -0.08
N LEU A 31 -0.29 -6.80 -1.10
CA LEU A 31 -1.29 -7.87 -0.98
C LEU A 31 -0.65 -9.23 -0.68
N LEU A 32 0.46 -9.56 -1.34
CA LEU A 32 1.22 -10.78 -1.09
C LEU A 32 1.75 -10.84 0.35
N GLN A 33 2.31 -9.73 0.85
CA GLN A 33 2.79 -9.64 2.24
C GLN A 33 1.65 -9.80 3.25
N MET A 34 0.48 -9.24 2.97
CA MET A 34 -0.71 -9.38 3.81
C MET A 34 -1.22 -10.82 3.85
N GLN A 35 -1.26 -11.50 2.71
CA GLN A 35 -1.66 -12.91 2.62
C GLN A 35 -0.70 -13.81 3.41
N ALA A 36 0.61 -13.58 3.30
CA ALA A 36 1.62 -14.32 4.06
C ALA A 36 1.49 -14.15 5.59
N ARG A 37 0.97 -13.00 6.05
CA ARG A 37 0.79 -12.68 7.48
C ARG A 37 -0.64 -12.88 7.98
N GLY A 38 -1.54 -13.38 7.13
CA GLY A 38 -3.00 -13.32 7.28
C GLY A 38 -3.65 -14.13 8.42
N HIS A 39 -2.87 -14.80 9.27
CA HIS A 39 -3.38 -15.81 10.20
C HIS A 39 -3.52 -15.32 11.65
N ASP A 40 -2.96 -14.16 11.99
CA ASP A 40 -3.06 -13.59 13.34
C ASP A 40 -4.18 -12.53 13.40
N PRO A 41 -5.39 -12.89 13.86
CA PRO A 41 -6.51 -11.96 13.94
C PRO A 41 -6.24 -10.81 14.91
N ALA A 42 -5.43 -11.02 15.95
CA ALA A 42 -5.11 -9.98 16.94
C ALA A 42 -4.26 -8.84 16.34
N ARG A 43 -3.68 -9.05 15.15
CA ARG A 43 -2.84 -8.07 14.46
C ARG A 43 -3.37 -7.69 13.09
N ALA A 44 -4.54 -8.20 12.72
CA ALA A 44 -5.15 -7.98 11.41
C ALA A 44 -5.21 -6.48 11.07
N ASP A 45 -5.65 -5.68 12.03
CA ASP A 45 -5.79 -4.23 11.85
C ASP A 45 -4.47 -3.52 11.70
N ALA A 46 -3.50 -3.80 12.56
CA ALA A 46 -2.17 -3.18 12.46
C ALA A 46 -1.47 -3.53 11.13
N ILE A 47 -1.65 -4.74 10.62
CA ILE A 47 -1.05 -5.18 9.35
C ILE A 47 -1.79 -4.56 8.16
N GLY A 48 -3.13 -4.52 8.22
CA GLY A 48 -3.96 -3.86 7.21
C GLY A 48 -3.64 -2.37 7.10
N GLN A 49 -3.55 -1.67 8.23
CA GLN A 49 -3.14 -0.26 8.32
C GLN A 49 -1.73 -0.03 7.77
N LEU A 50 -0.78 -0.90 8.14
CA LEU A 50 0.60 -0.78 7.63
C LEU A 50 0.65 -0.89 6.11
N GLY A 51 -0.02 -1.88 5.52
CA GLY A 51 0.00 -2.02 4.07
C GLY A 51 -0.81 -0.93 3.37
N PHE A 52 -1.85 -0.38 4.00
CA PHE A 52 -2.51 0.85 3.52
C PHE A 52 -1.53 2.02 3.44
N MET A 53 -0.74 2.26 4.49
CA MET A 53 0.27 3.32 4.50
C MET A 53 1.39 3.08 3.47
N GLN A 54 1.84 1.83 3.29
CA GLN A 54 2.85 1.49 2.29
C GLN A 54 2.35 1.70 0.86
N TRP A 55 1.12 1.24 0.58
CA TRP A 55 0.48 1.46 -0.71
C TRP A 55 0.27 2.95 -0.98
N LEU A 56 -0.23 3.71 0.00
CA LEU A 56 -0.43 5.16 -0.10
C LEU A 56 0.89 5.90 -0.36
N GLY A 57 1.95 5.54 0.38
CA GLY A 57 3.27 6.14 0.23
C GLY A 57 3.98 5.81 -1.08
N ALA A 58 3.52 4.77 -1.78
CA ALA A 58 4.01 4.41 -3.10
C ALA A 58 3.18 4.99 -4.25
N LEU A 59 2.09 5.70 -3.96
CA LEU A 59 1.32 6.40 -4.98
C LEU A 59 2.14 7.57 -5.54
N PRO A 60 2.21 7.74 -6.87
CA PRO A 60 2.92 8.87 -7.44
C PRO A 60 2.25 10.20 -7.15
N GLY A 61 3.09 11.24 -7.08
CA GLY A 61 2.63 12.61 -6.91
C GLY A 61 1.63 13.00 -8.01
N GLY A 62 0.52 13.62 -7.62
CA GLY A 62 -0.53 14.07 -8.54
C GLY A 62 -1.40 12.96 -9.13
N CYS A 63 -1.32 11.72 -8.64
CA CYS A 63 -2.24 10.67 -9.08
C CYS A 63 -3.69 10.97 -8.65
N ASP A 64 -4.65 10.46 -9.44
CA ASP A 64 -6.04 10.42 -9.03
C ASP A 64 -6.22 9.36 -7.94
N TYR A 65 -6.23 9.83 -6.68
CA TYR A 65 -6.40 8.99 -5.51
C TYR A 65 -7.68 8.16 -5.55
N VAL A 66 -8.79 8.75 -6.01
CA VAL A 66 -10.10 8.08 -6.03
C VAL A 66 -10.09 6.93 -7.02
N ALA A 67 -9.54 7.16 -8.22
CA ALA A 67 -9.35 6.10 -9.21
C ALA A 67 -8.42 4.99 -8.70
N ALA A 68 -7.30 5.36 -8.08
CA ALA A 68 -6.34 4.40 -7.53
C ALA A 68 -6.94 3.54 -6.40
N ALA A 69 -7.68 4.16 -5.47
CA ALA A 69 -8.34 3.45 -4.37
C ALA A 69 -9.45 2.51 -4.85
N ARG A 70 -10.21 2.88 -5.89
CA ARG A 70 -11.20 2.01 -6.53
C ARG A 70 -10.55 0.81 -7.21
N ALA A 71 -9.49 1.03 -7.98
CA ALA A 71 -8.72 -0.06 -8.60
C ALA A 71 -8.15 -1.02 -7.55
N ALA A 72 -7.67 -0.49 -6.40
CA ALA A 72 -7.21 -1.31 -5.29
C ALA A 72 -8.35 -2.14 -4.66
N LEU A 73 -9.55 -1.56 -4.47
CA LEU A 73 -10.72 -2.29 -3.97
C LEU A 73 -11.16 -3.43 -4.87
N GLU A 74 -11.12 -3.22 -6.19
CA GLU A 74 -11.42 -4.24 -7.19
C GLU A 74 -10.39 -5.37 -7.12
N ARG A 75 -9.11 -5.02 -7.05
CA ARG A 75 -8.00 -5.97 -6.96
C ARG A 75 -8.05 -6.85 -5.71
N VAL A 76 -8.42 -6.28 -4.56
CA VAL A 76 -8.57 -7.02 -3.29
C VAL A 76 -9.74 -8.01 -3.36
N GLY A 77 -10.84 -7.64 -4.02
CA GLY A 77 -12.04 -8.47 -4.11
C GLY A 77 -12.64 -8.82 -2.74
N ALA A 78 -13.30 -9.97 -2.64
CA ALA A 78 -13.82 -10.49 -1.37
C ALA A 78 -12.64 -10.94 -0.48
N PRO A 79 -12.48 -10.38 0.74
CA PRO A 79 -11.32 -10.66 1.56
C PRO A 79 -11.36 -12.08 2.12
N GLY A 80 -10.34 -12.89 1.78
CA GLY A 80 -10.17 -14.24 2.32
C GLY A 80 -9.46 -14.30 3.68
N SER A 81 -9.02 -13.16 4.23
CA SER A 81 -8.35 -13.08 5.53
C SER A 81 -8.73 -11.81 6.31
N PRO A 82 -8.64 -11.82 7.65
CA PRO A 82 -8.88 -10.63 8.48
C PRO A 82 -8.00 -9.43 8.11
N VAL A 83 -6.74 -9.69 7.72
CA VAL A 83 -5.80 -8.64 7.29
C VAL A 83 -6.30 -7.94 6.02
N LEU A 84 -6.71 -8.71 5.01
CA LEU A 84 -7.24 -8.16 3.76
C LEU A 84 -8.57 -7.44 3.98
N ALA A 85 -9.40 -7.93 4.92
CA ALA A 85 -10.63 -7.26 5.30
C ALA A 85 -10.34 -5.87 5.90
N SER A 86 -9.35 -5.78 6.79
CA SER A 86 -8.96 -4.50 7.40
C SER A 86 -8.42 -3.50 6.36
N PHE A 87 -7.55 -3.93 5.45
CA PHE A 87 -7.08 -3.09 4.34
C PHE A 87 -8.21 -2.62 3.42
N ARG A 88 -9.12 -3.53 3.03
CA ARG A 88 -10.31 -3.21 2.23
C ARG A 88 -11.20 -2.17 2.91
N ASN A 89 -11.40 -2.31 4.22
CA ASN A 89 -12.19 -1.36 5.00
C ASN A 89 -11.55 0.03 5.03
N LEU A 90 -10.23 0.13 5.13
CA LEU A 90 -9.52 1.41 5.05
C LEU A 90 -9.67 2.07 3.68
N LEU A 91 -9.54 1.31 2.59
CA LEU A 91 -9.80 1.82 1.24
C LEU A 91 -11.23 2.36 1.11
N ALA A 92 -12.23 1.59 1.56
CA ALA A 92 -13.64 2.00 1.51
C ALA A 92 -13.91 3.23 2.38
N ALA A 93 -13.36 3.27 3.60
CA ALA A 93 -13.50 4.41 4.51
C ALA A 93 -12.84 5.67 3.94
N SER A 94 -11.69 5.53 3.26
CA SER A 94 -10.99 6.66 2.64
C SER A 94 -11.77 7.30 1.48
N LEU A 95 -12.70 6.56 0.89
CA LEU A 95 -13.58 7.02 -0.19
C LEU A 95 -14.94 7.51 0.33
N ALA A 96 -15.23 7.32 1.61
CA ALA A 96 -16.52 7.68 2.18
C ALA A 96 -16.72 9.19 2.24
N MET A 97 -17.95 9.63 1.98
CA MET A 97 -18.38 11.02 2.12
C MET A 97 -19.46 11.13 3.22
N PRO A 98 -19.40 12.14 4.11
CA PRO A 98 -18.35 13.15 4.22
C PRO A 98 -16.99 12.55 4.62
N PRO A 99 -15.86 13.22 4.30
CA PRO A 99 -14.53 12.70 4.62
C PRO A 99 -14.42 12.52 6.13
N ARG A 100 -14.08 11.31 6.57
CA ARG A 100 -13.82 11.02 7.98
C ARG A 100 -12.33 10.79 8.19
N PRO A 101 -11.76 11.27 9.31
CA PRO A 101 -10.40 10.90 9.68
C PRO A 101 -10.26 9.38 9.71
N LEU A 102 -9.22 8.86 9.04
CA LEU A 102 -8.83 7.46 9.17
C LEU A 102 -8.02 7.30 10.46
N ASP A 103 -8.41 6.34 11.29
CA ASP A 103 -7.65 5.98 12.49
C ASP A 103 -6.46 5.10 12.09
N LEU A 104 -5.38 5.75 11.65
CA LEU A 104 -4.13 5.10 11.26
C LEU A 104 -3.18 5.07 12.47
N GLY A 105 -3.29 4.02 13.26
CA GLY A 105 -2.37 3.77 14.37
C GLY A 105 -1.04 3.19 13.85
N LEU A 106 0.08 3.75 14.31
CA LEU A 106 1.36 3.07 14.11
C LEU A 106 1.35 1.74 14.90
N PRO A 107 1.83 0.63 14.33
CA PRO A 107 1.95 -0.62 15.06
C PRO A 107 2.78 -0.39 16.32
N VAL A 108 2.27 -0.83 17.48
CA VAL A 108 3.00 -0.69 18.76
C VAL A 108 4.40 -1.30 18.60
N PRO A 109 5.49 -0.52 18.81
CA PRO A 109 6.84 -1.02 18.70
C PRO A 109 7.06 -2.20 19.63
N ARG A 110 7.36 -3.38 19.09
CA ARG A 110 7.78 -4.54 19.89
C ARG A 110 9.29 -4.64 19.86
N ARG A 111 9.93 -4.46 21.03
CA ARG A 111 11.34 -4.83 21.21
C ARG A 111 11.47 -6.34 21.07
N ARG A 112 11.97 -6.80 19.93
CA ARG A 112 12.34 -8.19 19.71
C ARG A 112 13.71 -8.40 20.33
N GLY A 113 13.72 -8.73 21.63
CA GLY A 113 14.95 -9.00 22.35
C GLY A 113 15.03 -8.27 23.69
N GLY A 114 15.14 -9.08 24.74
CA GLY A 114 15.41 -8.67 26.10
C GLY A 114 15.43 -9.92 26.98
N ALA A 115 16.17 -9.91 28.08
CA ALA A 115 16.28 -11.06 28.98
C ALA A 115 14.91 -11.62 29.42
N ARG A 116 13.87 -10.78 29.45
CA ARG A 116 12.48 -11.15 29.78
C ARG A 116 11.75 -11.94 28.68
N ALA A 117 12.03 -11.69 27.40
CA ALA A 117 11.44 -12.43 26.28
C ALA A 117 12.04 -13.83 26.12
N ARG A 118 13.26 -14.07 26.66
CA ARG A 118 13.92 -15.39 26.69
C ARG A 118 13.46 -16.29 27.83
N ARG A 119 12.62 -15.78 28.75
CA ARG A 119 12.17 -16.47 29.96
C ARG A 119 10.70 -16.88 29.92
N GLN A 120 10.00 -16.65 28.80
CA GLN A 120 8.66 -17.21 28.64
C GLN A 120 8.81 -18.67 28.19
N PRO A 121 8.29 -19.64 28.96
CA PRO A 121 8.32 -21.04 28.56
C PRO A 121 7.46 -21.23 27.31
N SER A 122 7.97 -22.09 26.40
CA SER A 122 7.29 -22.54 25.18
C SER A 122 6.12 -23.47 25.50
#